data_AF-A0A850KL35-F1
#
_entry.id   AF-A0A850KL35-F1
#
_cell.length_a   1.000
_cell.length_b   1.000
_cell.length_c   1.000
_cell.angle_alpha   90.00
_cell.angle_beta   90.00
_cell.angle_gamma   90.00
#
_symmetry.space_group_name_H-M   'P 1'
#
loop_
_entity.id
_entity.type
_entity.pdbx_description
1 polymer ?
#
loop_
_entity_poly.entity_id
_entity_poly.type
_entity_poly.pdbx_seq_one_letter_code
_entity_poly.pdbx_strand_id
1 'polypeptide(L)'
;MNNFAIAISLGLQYGVPLDEFVEAFTFTRFEPSGMVEGNDTIKMASSVLDYIFRELAVSYMDRNDLAHIKPEDLHHDTVGGGEAQSQLPQADKDKANQMIERVASQGYMRGRFLVFKGDSSSSSSEGSSGGSAVSGSASSGTADLAAAAALDGEPDIFTETDQKLEQIREARMKGYEGDACPECGNFTLVRNGTCLKCVTCGSTSGCS
;
A
#
# COMPACT_ATOMS: atom_id res chain seq x y z
N MET A 1 1.05 -11.99 28.46
CA MET A 1 2.30 -12.25 27.71
C MET A 1 3.49 -12.66 28.57
N ASN A 2 3.72 -12.06 29.75
CA ASN A 2 4.93 -12.39 30.55
C ASN A 2 5.10 -13.89 30.87
N ASN A 3 4.04 -14.58 31.29
CA ASN A 3 4.08 -16.02 31.59
C ASN A 3 4.44 -16.88 30.36
N PHE A 4 4.09 -16.42 29.16
CA PHE A 4 4.40 -17.13 27.93
C PHE A 4 5.88 -17.03 27.59
N ALA A 5 6.46 -15.83 27.70
CA ALA A 5 7.89 -15.62 27.52
C ALA A 5 8.72 -16.45 28.52
N ILE A 6 8.26 -16.55 29.78
CA ILE A 6 8.90 -17.40 30.80
C ILE A 6 8.84 -18.88 30.38
N ALA A 7 7.70 -19.38 29.90
CA ALA A 7 7.55 -20.77 29.49
C ALA A 7 8.48 -21.14 28.32
N ILE A 8 8.57 -20.29 27.29
CA ILE A 8 9.49 -20.52 26.16
C ILE A 8 10.94 -20.46 26.63
N SER A 9 11.29 -19.46 27.44
CA SER A 9 12.66 -19.30 27.95
C SER A 9 13.10 -20.53 28.73
N LEU A 10 12.19 -21.08 29.54
CA LEU A 10 12.43 -22.29 30.32
C LEU A 10 12.53 -23.52 29.40
N GLY A 11 11.64 -23.65 28.41
CA GLY A 11 11.66 -24.74 27.44
C GLY A 11 12.95 -24.82 26.63
N LEU A 12 13.43 -23.68 26.12
CA LEU A 12 14.69 -23.60 25.38
C LEU A 12 15.90 -23.92 26.26
N GLN A 13 15.89 -23.48 27.53
CA GLN A 13 16.96 -23.81 28.50
C GLN A 13 17.05 -25.30 28.82
N TYR A 14 15.91 -26.01 28.86
CA TYR A 14 15.86 -27.44 29.12
C TYR A 14 15.97 -28.33 27.86
N GLY A 15 16.32 -27.73 26.71
CA GLY A 15 16.70 -28.48 25.51
C GLY A 15 15.54 -28.85 24.58
N VAL A 16 14.38 -28.18 24.68
CA VAL A 16 13.34 -28.30 23.66
C VAL A 16 13.81 -27.60 22.38
N PRO A 17 13.86 -28.29 21.22
CA PRO A 17 14.30 -27.70 19.98
C PRO A 17 13.33 -26.59 19.54
N LEU A 18 13.88 -25.51 18.99
CA LEU A 18 13.09 -24.39 18.51
C LEU A 18 12.11 -24.81 17.38
N ASP A 19 12.46 -25.84 16.58
CA ASP A 19 11.62 -26.32 15.47
C ASP A 19 10.25 -26.79 15.96
N GLU A 20 10.24 -27.55 17.05
CA GLU A 20 8.99 -28.05 17.65
C GLU A 20 8.11 -26.90 18.15
N PHE A 21 8.71 -25.82 18.68
CA PHE A 21 7.96 -24.65 19.10
C PHE A 21 7.36 -23.88 17.92
N VAL A 22 8.11 -23.72 16.84
CA VAL A 22 7.62 -23.06 15.63
C VAL A 22 6.43 -23.84 15.07
N GLU A 23 6.55 -25.16 14.96
CA GLU A 23 5.47 -26.01 14.44
C GLU A 23 4.23 -26.03 15.35
N ALA A 24 4.41 -25.96 16.68
CA ALA A 24 3.31 -25.96 17.63
C ALA A 24 2.56 -24.62 17.72
N PHE A 25 3.25 -23.49 17.54
CA PHE A 25 2.68 -22.16 17.79
C PHE A 25 2.37 -21.33 16.55
N THR A 26 2.87 -21.72 15.38
CA THR A 26 2.47 -21.09 14.11
C THR A 26 1.00 -21.32 13.80
N PHE A 27 0.36 -20.34 13.16
CA PHE A 27 -1.07 -20.32 12.84
C PHE A 27 -2.02 -20.39 14.03
N THR A 28 -1.51 -20.27 15.26
CA THR A 28 -2.38 -20.09 16.42
C THR A 28 -3.10 -18.75 16.32
N ARG A 29 -4.36 -18.73 16.76
CA ARG A 29 -5.20 -17.54 16.72
C ARG A 29 -5.35 -16.99 18.13
N PHE A 30 -4.81 -15.81 18.34
CA PHE A 30 -4.94 -15.04 19.58
C PHE A 30 -5.21 -13.59 19.19
N GLU A 31 -6.19 -12.97 19.82
CA GLU A 31 -6.41 -11.53 19.69
C GLU A 31 -5.31 -10.80 20.49
N PRO A 32 -4.62 -9.77 19.98
CA PRO A 32 -4.82 -9.02 18.74
C PRO A 32 -4.18 -9.70 17.51
N SER A 33 -4.89 -9.58 16.39
CA SER A 33 -4.44 -9.98 15.05
C SER A 33 -4.49 -8.78 14.12
N GLY A 34 -3.56 -8.68 13.18
CA GLY A 34 -3.56 -7.54 12.27
C GLY A 34 -2.31 -7.44 11.42
N MET A 35 -2.17 -6.25 10.83
CA MET A 35 -1.00 -5.86 10.06
C MET A 35 0.18 -5.66 11.00
N VAL A 36 1.34 -6.15 10.58
CA VAL A 36 2.60 -5.97 11.30
C VAL A 36 3.31 -4.77 10.70
N GLU A 37 3.79 -3.88 11.56
CA GLU A 37 4.58 -2.72 11.16
C GLU A 37 6.07 -3.00 11.42
N GLY A 38 6.94 -2.58 10.49
CA GLY A 38 8.39 -2.66 10.64
C GLY A 38 9.04 -3.98 10.23
N ASN A 39 8.28 -4.97 9.76
CA ASN A 39 8.82 -6.23 9.22
C ASN A 39 8.51 -6.35 7.72
N ASP A 40 9.55 -6.58 6.92
CA ASP A 40 9.44 -6.65 5.47
C ASP A 40 8.97 -8.03 4.97
N THR A 41 9.26 -9.11 5.71
CA THR A 41 8.95 -10.50 5.33
C THR A 41 7.53 -10.91 5.74
N ILE A 42 7.07 -10.47 6.91
CA ILE A 42 5.78 -10.82 7.49
C ILE A 42 4.90 -9.58 7.60
N LYS A 43 3.93 -9.45 6.68
CA LYS A 43 3.02 -8.29 6.63
C LYS A 43 1.77 -8.44 7.50
N MET A 44 1.29 -9.67 7.71
CA MET A 44 0.07 -9.96 8.45
C MET A 44 0.28 -11.15 9.39
N ALA A 45 -0.23 -11.05 10.61
CA ALA A 45 -0.18 -12.12 11.60
C ALA A 45 -1.53 -12.38 12.25
N SER A 46 -1.81 -13.66 12.53
CA SER A 46 -3.04 -14.10 13.20
C SER A 46 -2.99 -13.94 14.72
N SER A 47 -1.80 -13.65 15.26
CA SER A 47 -1.47 -13.63 16.68
C SER A 47 -0.09 -13.00 16.89
N VAL A 48 0.14 -12.40 18.05
CA VAL A 48 1.49 -11.96 18.45
C VAL A 48 2.45 -13.15 18.56
N LEU A 49 1.95 -14.32 18.98
CA LEU A 49 2.76 -15.54 19.07
C LEU A 49 3.13 -16.05 17.68
N ASP A 50 2.16 -16.08 16.77
CA ASP A 50 2.37 -16.45 15.37
C ASP A 50 3.42 -15.56 14.72
N TYR A 51 3.38 -14.25 14.98
CA TYR A 51 4.41 -13.33 14.53
C TYR A 51 5.80 -13.68 15.10
N ILE A 52 5.93 -13.84 16.41
CA ILE A 52 7.23 -14.11 17.05
C ILE A 52 7.85 -15.41 16.54
N PHE A 53 7.10 -16.52 16.50
CA PHE A 53 7.68 -17.80 16.08
C PHE A 53 7.99 -17.84 14.60
N ARG A 54 7.20 -17.17 13.78
CA ARG A 54 7.50 -17.05 12.36
C ARG A 54 8.73 -16.18 12.12
N GLU A 55 8.90 -15.10 12.87
CA GLU A 55 10.11 -14.28 12.80
C GLU A 55 11.34 -15.04 13.27
N LEU A 56 11.23 -15.82 14.35
CA LEU A 56 12.30 -16.68 14.81
C LEU A 56 12.66 -17.76 13.77
N ALA A 57 11.66 -18.35 13.11
CA ALA A 57 11.88 -19.33 12.05
C ALA A 57 12.59 -18.73 10.83
N VAL A 58 12.18 -17.53 10.41
CA VAL A 58 12.80 -16.82 9.28
C VAL A 58 14.21 -16.36 9.64
N SER A 59 14.41 -15.76 10.82
CA SER A 59 15.69 -15.15 11.21
C SER A 59 16.76 -16.14 11.68
N TYR A 60 16.37 -17.25 12.32
CA TYR A 60 17.32 -18.21 12.92
C TYR A 60 17.38 -19.56 12.19
N MET A 61 16.34 -19.96 11.46
CA MET A 61 16.28 -21.26 10.76
C MET A 61 16.24 -21.13 9.24
N ASP A 62 16.23 -19.90 8.72
CA ASP A 62 16.08 -19.60 7.29
C ASP A 62 14.86 -20.29 6.63
N ARG A 63 13.82 -20.58 7.43
CA ARG A 63 12.55 -21.19 6.95
C ARG A 63 11.69 -20.12 6.28
N ASN A 64 11.93 -19.90 5.00
CA ASN A 64 11.26 -18.90 4.16
C ASN A 64 9.85 -19.30 3.69
N ASP A 65 9.41 -20.51 4.00
CA ASP A 65 8.09 -21.06 3.65
C ASP A 65 6.95 -20.45 4.47
N LEU A 66 7.24 -19.97 5.68
CA LEU A 66 6.26 -19.30 6.53
C LEU A 66 6.15 -17.79 6.22
N ALA A 67 7.17 -17.21 5.57
CA ALA A 67 7.18 -15.81 5.21
C ALA A 67 6.17 -15.52 4.09
N HIS A 68 5.50 -14.36 4.14
CA HIS A 68 4.62 -13.94 3.05
C HIS A 68 5.42 -13.50 1.83
N ILE A 69 6.60 -12.94 2.07
CA ILE A 69 7.52 -12.46 1.03
C ILE A 69 8.85 -13.12 1.30
N LYS A 70 9.44 -13.71 0.26
CA LYS A 70 10.75 -14.32 0.38
C LYS A 70 11.79 -13.22 0.60
N PRO A 71 12.80 -13.44 1.46
CA PRO A 71 13.84 -12.45 1.68
C PRO A 71 14.61 -12.11 0.39
N GLU A 72 14.69 -13.05 -0.55
CA GLU A 72 15.26 -12.83 -1.88
C GLU A 72 14.55 -11.68 -2.63
N ASP A 73 13.23 -11.61 -2.54
CA ASP A 73 12.41 -10.59 -3.21
C ASP A 73 12.52 -9.20 -2.55
N LEU A 74 13.20 -9.08 -1.40
CA LEU A 74 13.42 -7.83 -0.68
C LEU A 74 14.74 -7.13 -1.06
N HIS A 75 15.65 -7.80 -1.77
CA HIS A 75 16.90 -7.18 -2.19
C HIS A 75 16.67 -6.06 -3.21
N HIS A 76 17.45 -4.99 -3.12
CA HIS A 76 17.35 -3.83 -4.03
C HIS A 76 17.61 -4.18 -5.51
N ASP A 77 18.29 -5.29 -5.76
CA ASP A 77 18.65 -5.77 -7.09
C ASP A 77 17.65 -6.80 -7.66
N THR A 78 16.63 -7.23 -6.91
CA THR A 78 15.65 -8.18 -7.43
C THR A 78 14.60 -7.49 -8.29
N VAL A 79 14.76 -7.68 -9.60
CA VAL A 79 13.65 -7.62 -10.53
C VAL A 79 12.76 -8.82 -10.23
N GLY A 80 11.58 -8.58 -9.62
CA GLY A 80 10.61 -9.63 -9.31
C GLY A 80 10.33 -10.54 -10.51
N GLY A 81 9.76 -11.74 -10.28
CA GLY A 81 9.73 -12.89 -11.20
C GLY A 81 9.21 -12.69 -12.65
N GLY A 82 8.83 -11.48 -13.03
CA GLY A 82 8.72 -11.04 -14.42
C GLY A 82 7.59 -11.73 -15.17
N GLU A 83 7.88 -12.12 -16.42
CA GLU A 83 6.93 -12.79 -17.30
C GLU A 83 6.41 -14.13 -16.75
N ALA A 84 7.17 -14.81 -15.88
CA ALA A 84 6.72 -16.07 -15.28
C ALA A 84 5.47 -15.89 -14.39
N GLN A 85 5.33 -14.74 -13.74
CA GLN A 85 4.14 -14.40 -12.93
C GLN A 85 2.98 -13.86 -13.79
N SER A 86 3.29 -13.42 -15.02
CA SER A 86 2.32 -12.98 -16.05
C SER A 86 1.68 -14.16 -16.78
N GLN A 87 2.30 -15.33 -16.71
CA GLN A 87 1.82 -16.58 -17.29
C GLN A 87 0.68 -17.15 -16.43
N LEU A 88 -0.48 -16.49 -16.42
CA LEU A 88 -1.73 -17.09 -15.93
C LEU A 88 -2.00 -18.41 -16.67
N PRO A 89 -2.57 -19.44 -16.01
CA PRO A 89 -2.96 -20.69 -16.67
C PRO A 89 -3.79 -20.40 -17.92
N GLN A 90 -3.59 -21.15 -19.01
CA GLN A 90 -4.26 -20.91 -20.31
C GLN A 90 -5.78 -20.68 -20.17
N ALA A 91 -6.42 -21.41 -19.26
CA ALA A 91 -7.86 -21.31 -18.98
C ALA A 91 -8.33 -19.92 -18.52
N ASP A 92 -7.47 -19.13 -17.85
CA ASP A 92 -7.81 -17.79 -17.39
C ASP A 92 -7.49 -16.72 -18.43
N LYS A 93 -6.53 -16.98 -19.33
CA LYS A 93 -6.25 -16.14 -20.51
C LYS A 93 -7.42 -16.14 -21.50
N ASP A 94 -8.05 -17.30 -21.72
CA ASP A 94 -9.21 -17.40 -22.62
C ASP A 94 -10.43 -16.64 -22.07
N LYS A 95 -10.64 -16.68 -20.74
CA LYS A 95 -11.70 -15.90 -20.08
C LYS A 95 -11.44 -14.39 -20.17
N ALA A 96 -10.20 -13.96 -19.93
CA ALA A 96 -9.81 -12.56 -20.04
C ALA A 96 -10.04 -12.02 -21.45
N ASN A 97 -9.66 -12.78 -22.48
CA ASN A 97 -9.87 -12.41 -23.88
C ASN A 97 -11.36 -12.31 -24.25
N GLN A 98 -12.20 -13.24 -23.77
CA GLN A 98 -13.66 -13.16 -23.97
C GLN A 98 -14.31 -11.95 -23.29
N MET A 99 -13.76 -11.48 -22.15
CA MET A 99 -14.26 -10.29 -21.47
C MET A 99 -13.83 -9.01 -22.19
N ILE A 100 -12.60 -8.96 -22.70
CA ILE A 100 -12.11 -7.85 -23.52
C ILE A 100 -12.95 -7.73 -24.80
N GLU A 101 -13.31 -8.85 -25.43
CA GLU A 101 -14.11 -8.87 -26.66
C GLU A 101 -15.57 -8.42 -26.46
N ARG A 102 -16.11 -8.57 -25.24
CA ARG A 102 -17.45 -8.07 -24.87
C ARG A 102 -17.46 -6.58 -24.52
N VAL A 103 -16.35 -6.05 -23.99
CA VAL A 103 -16.23 -4.64 -23.57
C VAL A 103 -15.72 -3.75 -24.71
N ALA A 104 -14.85 -4.26 -25.57
CA ALA A 104 -14.39 -3.56 -26.75
C ALA A 104 -15.44 -3.65 -27.86
N SER A 105 -16.15 -2.55 -28.11
CA SER A 105 -17.04 -2.47 -29.27
C SER A 105 -16.25 -2.73 -30.56
N GLN A 106 -16.72 -3.65 -31.40
CA GLN A 106 -16.25 -3.81 -32.78
C GLN A 106 -16.72 -2.61 -33.64
N GLY A 107 -16.31 -1.41 -33.27
CA GLY A 107 -16.61 -0.17 -33.96
C GLY A 107 -15.65 0.03 -35.14
N TYR A 108 -16.20 0.51 -36.25
CA TYR A 108 -15.55 0.77 -37.54
C TYR A 108 -14.23 1.55 -37.40
N MET A 109 -13.09 0.86 -37.29
CA MET A 109 -11.78 1.48 -37.47
C MET A 109 -11.53 1.65 -38.96
N ARG A 110 -11.46 2.90 -39.42
CA ARG A 110 -11.01 3.24 -40.78
C ARG A 110 -9.67 2.54 -41.04
N GLY A 111 -9.63 1.79 -42.14
CA GLY A 111 -8.60 0.80 -42.42
C GLY A 111 -7.18 1.36 -42.33
N ARG A 112 -6.46 0.97 -41.27
CA ARG A 112 -5.24 0.14 -41.31
C ARG A 112 -4.64 0.08 -39.90
N PHE A 113 -5.31 -0.63 -38.98
CA PHE A 113 -4.64 -1.06 -37.75
C PHE A 113 -4.06 -2.45 -37.98
N LEU A 114 -2.78 -2.49 -38.34
CA LEU A 114 -2.02 -3.71 -38.44
C LEU A 114 -1.57 -4.07 -37.02
N VAL A 115 -2.24 -5.04 -36.38
CA VAL A 115 -1.72 -5.64 -35.14
C VAL A 115 -0.52 -6.49 -35.54
N PHE A 116 0.68 -5.94 -35.36
CA PHE A 116 1.90 -6.73 -35.47
C PHE A 116 1.92 -7.67 -34.26
N LYS A 117 1.42 -8.89 -34.45
CA LYS A 117 1.68 -9.99 -33.52
C LYS A 117 3.15 -10.33 -33.72
N GLY A 118 4.00 -9.78 -32.85
CA GLY A 118 5.44 -9.95 -32.90
C GLY A 118 5.80 -11.43 -32.81
N ASP A 119 6.05 -12.04 -33.95
CA ASP A 119 6.79 -13.28 -34.08
C ASP A 119 8.19 -12.91 -34.56
N SER A 120 9.19 -13.18 -33.73
CA SER A 120 10.58 -12.84 -33.99
C SER A 120 11.20 -13.83 -34.97
N SER A 121 11.11 -13.56 -36.27
CA SER A 121 11.99 -14.19 -37.27
C SER A 121 12.22 -13.34 -38.53
N SER A 122 13.44 -12.82 -38.64
CA SER A 122 14.27 -12.55 -39.84
C SER A 122 13.66 -12.12 -41.19
N SER A 123 14.19 -10.98 -41.68
CA SER A 123 14.77 -10.72 -43.03
C SER A 123 14.01 -9.91 -44.10
N SER A 124 14.78 -8.93 -44.63
CA SER A 124 14.80 -8.32 -45.98
C SER A 124 13.79 -7.23 -46.43
N SER A 125 14.38 -6.03 -46.59
CA SER A 125 14.43 -5.14 -47.77
C SER A 125 13.24 -4.25 -48.19
N GLU A 126 13.49 -2.95 -48.03
CA GLU A 126 13.42 -1.86 -49.03
C GLU A 126 12.07 -1.31 -49.52
N GLY A 127 11.94 0.03 -49.40
CA GLY A 127 10.92 0.82 -50.08
C GLY A 127 10.81 2.25 -49.55
N SER A 128 11.48 3.18 -50.25
CA SER A 128 11.74 4.60 -49.92
C SER A 128 10.56 5.58 -50.16
N SER A 129 10.77 6.82 -49.71
CA SER A 129 10.13 8.12 -50.01
C SER A 129 9.12 8.62 -48.95
N GLY A 130 9.14 9.87 -48.46
CA GLY A 130 9.98 11.03 -48.76
C GLY A 130 9.19 12.31 -48.46
N GLY A 131 9.78 13.23 -47.67
CA GLY A 131 9.36 14.64 -47.50
C GLY A 131 8.25 14.89 -46.46
N SER A 132 8.15 16.05 -45.80
CA SER A 132 9.04 17.19 -45.52
C SER A 132 8.19 18.17 -44.70
N ALA A 133 8.83 18.88 -43.76
CA ALA A 133 8.34 20.13 -43.12
C ALA A 133 7.07 19.99 -42.23
N VAL A 134 6.85 20.71 -41.12
CA VAL A 134 7.46 21.89 -40.49
C VAL A 134 6.82 22.03 -39.11
N SER A 135 7.63 22.38 -38.12
CA SER A 135 7.38 23.15 -36.89
C SER A 135 6.04 23.09 -36.16
N GLY A 136 6.14 22.78 -34.87
CA GLY A 136 5.11 23.05 -33.87
C GLY A 136 5.62 22.76 -32.47
N SER A 137 6.44 23.67 -31.94
CA SER A 137 7.05 23.64 -30.61
C SER A 137 6.07 23.27 -29.49
N ALA A 138 6.50 22.34 -28.63
CA ALA A 138 6.24 22.41 -27.21
C ALA A 138 7.60 22.46 -26.50
N SER A 139 7.91 23.66 -26.01
CA SER A 139 8.92 23.97 -25.01
C SER A 139 8.85 22.99 -23.83
N SER A 140 9.97 22.36 -23.45
CA SER A 140 10.92 22.87 -22.42
C SER A 140 10.26 22.98 -21.03
N GLY A 141 10.72 22.28 -19.99
CA GLY A 141 11.94 21.51 -19.90
C GLY A 141 12.08 20.75 -18.58
N THR A 142 13.08 19.85 -18.62
CA THR A 142 14.06 19.51 -17.58
C THR A 142 13.49 19.04 -16.23
N ALA A 143 13.68 17.77 -15.84
CA ALA A 143 14.97 17.24 -15.37
C ALA A 143 15.55 18.17 -14.29
N ASP A 144 15.81 17.75 -13.06
CA ASP A 144 16.48 16.53 -12.69
C ASP A 144 16.67 16.58 -11.15
N LEU A 145 17.00 15.43 -10.59
CA LEU A 145 17.80 15.27 -9.37
C LEU A 145 17.18 15.62 -8.02
N ALA A 146 16.89 14.53 -7.30
CA ALA A 146 17.19 14.41 -5.90
C ALA A 146 18.63 14.87 -5.59
N ALA A 147 18.81 15.62 -4.49
CA ALA A 147 19.53 15.14 -3.32
C ALA A 147 19.81 16.27 -2.31
N ALA A 148 19.41 15.99 -1.07
CA ALA A 148 20.08 16.30 0.19
C ALA A 148 20.43 17.77 0.51
N ALA A 149 19.68 18.32 1.46
CA ALA A 149 20.26 19.14 2.52
C ALA A 149 19.62 18.74 3.86
N ALA A 150 20.49 18.41 4.81
CA ALA A 150 20.23 17.79 6.10
C ALA A 150 19.27 18.58 7.00
N LEU A 151 18.43 17.84 7.75
CA LEU A 151 17.85 18.26 9.02
C LEU A 151 17.77 17.03 9.93
N ASP A 152 18.61 17.00 10.96
CA ASP A 152 18.38 16.23 12.18
C ASP A 152 17.01 16.59 12.79
N GLY A 153 16.23 15.59 13.24
CA GLY A 153 15.01 15.74 14.04
C GLY A 153 14.16 14.46 14.03
N GLU A 154 14.23 13.58 15.03
CA GLU A 154 13.52 13.56 16.33
C GLU A 154 12.11 12.91 16.28
N PRO A 155 11.67 12.26 17.39
CA PRO A 155 10.60 11.26 17.44
C PRO A 155 9.18 11.87 17.53
N ASP A 156 8.81 12.76 16.60
CA ASP A 156 7.59 13.56 16.73
C ASP A 156 6.34 12.99 16.01
N ILE A 157 6.49 12.08 15.05
CA ILE A 157 5.35 11.65 14.20
C ILE A 157 4.28 10.86 14.98
N PHE A 158 4.67 10.12 16.02
CA PHE A 158 3.73 9.37 16.86
C PHE A 158 2.98 10.26 17.88
N THR A 159 3.55 11.40 18.29
CA THR A 159 2.87 12.31 19.23
C THR A 159 1.80 13.15 18.52
N GLU A 160 2.00 13.47 17.24
CA GLU A 160 1.05 14.25 16.43
C GLU A 160 -0.27 13.51 16.16
N THR A 161 -0.22 12.19 15.94
CA THR A 161 -1.43 11.39 15.69
C THR A 161 -2.32 11.28 16.93
N ASP A 162 -1.72 11.16 18.12
CA ASP A 162 -2.45 11.13 19.38
C ASP A 162 -3.05 12.50 19.73
N GLN A 163 -2.32 13.59 19.46
CA GLN A 163 -2.82 14.96 19.64
C GLN A 163 -4.02 15.25 18.72
N LYS A 164 -3.98 14.78 17.47
CA LYS A 164 -5.09 14.97 16.52
C LYS A 164 -6.34 14.20 16.93
N LEU A 165 -6.18 12.98 17.46
CA LEU A 165 -7.31 12.19 17.98
C LEU A 165 -7.94 12.82 19.23
N GLU A 166 -7.13 13.40 20.11
CA GLU A 166 -7.63 14.14 21.28
C GLU A 166 -8.41 15.40 20.87
N GLN A 167 -7.91 16.16 19.90
CA GLN A 167 -8.61 17.33 19.36
C GLN A 167 -9.96 16.96 18.72
N ILE A 168 -10.03 15.83 18.01
CA ILE A 168 -11.29 15.31 17.46
C ILE A 168 -12.27 14.94 18.58
N ARG A 169 -11.78 14.32 19.67
CA ARG A 169 -12.61 13.96 20.81
C ARG A 169 -13.14 15.19 21.54
N GLU A 170 -12.29 16.20 21.75
CA GLU A 170 -12.66 17.47 22.36
C GLU A 170 -13.68 18.24 21.51
N ALA A 171 -13.50 18.26 20.19
CA ALA A 171 -14.43 18.90 19.26
C ALA A 171 -15.82 18.23 19.29
N ARG A 172 -15.87 16.89 19.39
CA ARG A 172 -17.12 16.14 19.57
C ARG A 172 -17.77 16.40 20.92
N MET A 173 -16.99 16.50 22.01
CA MET A 173 -17.53 16.85 23.33
C MET A 173 -18.12 18.26 23.39
N LYS A 174 -17.55 19.21 22.64
CA LYS A 174 -18.06 20.58 22.52
C LYS A 174 -19.27 20.71 21.59
N GLY A 175 -19.64 19.65 20.87
CA GLY A 175 -20.80 19.62 19.99
C GLY A 175 -20.60 20.39 18.67
N TYR A 176 -19.38 20.42 18.14
CA TYR A 176 -19.13 20.99 16.81
C TYR A 176 -19.65 20.08 15.70
N GLU A 177 -20.39 20.63 14.74
CA GLU A 177 -21.00 19.85 13.65
C GLU A 177 -20.00 19.48 12.54
N GLY A 178 -18.88 20.19 12.44
CA GLY A 178 -17.83 19.94 11.42
C GLY A 178 -18.01 20.72 10.11
N ASP A 179 -18.99 21.62 10.03
CA ASP A 179 -19.17 22.54 8.92
C ASP A 179 -18.22 23.74 9.01
N ALA A 180 -17.67 24.15 7.86
CA ALA A 180 -16.83 25.34 7.77
C ALA A 180 -17.67 26.61 7.87
N CYS A 181 -17.27 27.52 8.77
CA CYS A 181 -17.90 28.83 8.86
C CYS A 181 -17.67 29.64 7.56
N PRO A 182 -18.71 30.22 6.92
CA PRO A 182 -18.54 30.94 5.65
C PRO A 182 -17.73 32.24 5.78
N GLU A 183 -17.73 32.87 6.95
CA GLU A 183 -17.03 34.15 7.18
C GLU A 183 -15.56 33.96 7.61
N CYS A 184 -15.25 32.97 8.44
CA CYS A 184 -13.92 32.80 9.04
C CYS A 184 -13.23 31.47 8.71
N GLY A 185 -13.91 30.56 8.00
CA GLY A 185 -13.36 29.27 7.60
C GLY A 185 -13.13 28.27 8.75
N ASN A 186 -13.43 28.62 9.99
CA ASN A 186 -13.21 27.72 11.13
C ASN A 186 -14.35 26.70 11.29
N PHE A 187 -14.03 25.50 11.78
CA PHE A 187 -14.94 24.36 11.93
C PHE A 187 -15.63 24.30 13.31
N THR A 188 -15.64 25.41 14.04
CA THR A 188 -16.16 25.52 15.41
C THR A 188 -17.64 25.94 15.45
N LEU A 189 -18.44 25.44 14.50
CA LEU A 189 -19.88 25.70 14.42
C LEU A 189 -20.67 24.82 15.40
N VAL A 190 -21.47 25.44 16.26
CA VAL A 190 -22.33 24.78 17.24
C VAL A 190 -23.79 25.06 16.93
N ARG A 191 -24.63 24.02 17.02
CA ARG A 191 -26.07 24.12 16.82
C ARG A 191 -26.74 24.88 17.95
N ASN A 192 -27.43 25.97 17.62
CA ASN A 192 -28.23 26.77 18.55
C ASN A 192 -29.67 26.85 18.02
N GLY A 193 -30.44 25.79 18.25
CA GLY A 193 -31.81 25.66 17.74
C GLY A 193 -31.85 25.27 16.27
N THR A 194 -32.49 26.09 15.44
CA THR A 194 -32.51 25.95 13.97
C THR A 194 -31.26 26.55 13.31
N CYS A 195 -30.54 27.43 14.00
CA CYS A 195 -29.35 28.09 13.50
C CYS A 195 -28.06 27.38 13.93
N LEU A 196 -27.01 27.63 13.17
CA LEU A 196 -25.63 27.31 13.50
C LEU A 196 -24.90 28.59 13.91
N LYS A 197 -24.10 28.53 14.98
CA LYS A 197 -23.33 29.67 15.47
C LYS A 197 -21.85 29.30 15.55
N CYS A 198 -21.00 30.10 14.93
CA CYS A 198 -19.56 29.96 15.06
C CYS A 198 -19.09 30.48 16.43
N VAL A 199 -18.33 29.69 17.17
CA VAL A 199 -17.77 30.10 18.47
C VAL A 199 -16.57 31.05 18.29
N THR A 200 -15.88 31.00 17.14
CA THR A 200 -14.67 31.79 16.89
C THR A 200 -14.97 33.23 16.43
N CYS A 201 -15.91 33.43 15.51
CA CYS A 201 -16.25 34.77 14.99
C CYS A 201 -17.66 35.25 15.36
N GLY A 202 -18.49 34.40 15.96
CA GLY A 202 -19.85 34.76 16.40
C GLY A 202 -20.90 34.85 15.29
N SER A 203 -20.55 34.60 14.02
CA SER A 203 -21.51 34.60 12.91
C SER A 203 -22.51 33.44 13.04
N THR A 204 -23.75 33.68 12.59
CA THR A 204 -24.82 32.68 12.58
C THR A 204 -25.22 32.33 11.15
N SER A 205 -25.28 31.05 10.81
CA SER A 205 -25.78 30.54 9.53
C SER A 205 -27.03 29.68 9.74
N GLY A 206 -27.92 29.61 8.74
CA GLY A 206 -29.09 28.72 8.79
C GLY A 206 -30.27 29.19 9.66
N CYS A 207 -30.34 30.49 10.01
CA CYS A 207 -31.54 31.05 10.63
C CYS A 207 -32.60 31.38 9.58
N SER A 208 -33.76 30.73 9.63
CA SER A 208 -35.00 31.14 8.94
C SER A 208 -35.82 32.07 9.81
#